data_AF-T1G1K5-F1
#
_entry.id   AF-T1G1K5-F1
#
_cell.length_a   1.000
_cell.length_b   1.000
_cell.length_c   1.000
_cell.angle_alpha   90.00
_cell.angle_beta   90.00
_cell.angle_gamma   90.00
#
_symmetry.space_group_name_H-M   'P 1'
#
loop_
_entity.id
_entity.type
_entity.pdbx_description
1 polymer ?
#
loop_
_entity_poly.entity_id
_entity_poly.type
_entity_poly.pdbx_seq_one_letter_code
_entity_poly.pdbx_strand_id
1 'polypeptide(L)'
;MDLEKDDLDDDDLDELGQEHKVTVPIYVCLIIIAGYISGGAMLFQIWEEWDYVASSYFCFITLSTIGFGDIVPGTYMNSWDSHEKLVLCTLWLAFGLSLLAMCFNLMQEGVKEKCRLIGQKLGLLKSENGSM
;
A
#
# COMPACT_ATOMS: atom_id res chain seq x y z
N MET A 1 -3.09 -34.65 -41.28
CA MET A 1 -3.89 -34.50 -40.04
C MET A 1 -3.47 -33.16 -39.47
N ASP A 2 -3.78 -32.08 -40.19
CA ASP A 2 -3.16 -30.76 -39.98
C ASP A 2 -4.20 -29.67 -40.33
N LEU A 3 -5.45 -29.89 -39.91
CA LEU A 3 -6.60 -29.09 -40.34
C LEU A 3 -7.45 -28.66 -39.14
N GLU A 4 -6.77 -28.20 -38.08
CA GLU A 4 -7.44 -27.80 -36.83
C GLU A 4 -6.69 -26.64 -36.13
N LYS A 5 -6.12 -25.71 -36.91
CA LYS A 5 -5.42 -24.53 -36.35
C LYS A 5 -5.78 -23.18 -36.98
N ASP A 6 -6.64 -23.17 -38.01
CA ASP A 6 -7.02 -21.94 -38.74
C ASP A 6 -8.45 -21.44 -38.43
N ASP A 7 -9.19 -22.11 -37.53
CA ASP A 7 -10.54 -21.71 -37.09
C ASP A 7 -10.58 -21.26 -35.62
N LEU A 8 -9.47 -20.74 -35.09
CA LEU A 8 -9.50 -19.98 -33.83
C LEU A 8 -9.75 -18.52 -34.21
N ASP A 9 -10.99 -18.07 -34.01
CA ASP A 9 -11.38 -16.67 -34.23
C ASP A 9 -10.56 -15.76 -33.30
N ASP A 10 -10.21 -14.55 -33.78
CA ASP A 10 -9.48 -13.55 -32.98
C ASP A 10 -10.19 -13.24 -31.64
N ASP A 11 -11.51 -13.42 -31.57
CA ASP A 11 -12.30 -13.30 -30.33
C ASP A 11 -11.95 -14.38 -29.27
N ASP A 12 -11.52 -15.59 -29.68
CA ASP A 12 -11.10 -16.66 -28.75
C ASP A 12 -9.66 -16.42 -28.20
N LEU A 13 -8.82 -15.72 -28.97
CA LEU A 13 -7.49 -15.29 -28.54
C LEU A 13 -7.57 -14.16 -27.49
N ASP A 14 -8.57 -13.29 -27.61
CA ASP A 14 -8.87 -12.24 -26.64
C ASP A 14 -9.45 -12.80 -25.32
N GLU A 15 -10.17 -13.93 -25.35
CA GLU A 15 -10.62 -14.64 -24.13
C GLU A 15 -9.47 -15.33 -23.37
N LEU A 16 -8.47 -15.86 -24.06
CA LEU A 16 -7.25 -16.41 -23.43
C LEU A 16 -6.36 -15.33 -22.78
N GLY A 17 -6.58 -14.06 -23.15
CA GLY A 17 -5.84 -12.89 -22.70
C GLY A 17 -6.61 -11.96 -21.76
N GLN A 18 -7.80 -12.35 -21.27
CA GLN A 18 -8.53 -11.56 -20.27
C GLN A 18 -7.74 -11.45 -18.97
N GLU A 19 -6.82 -10.48 -18.92
CA GLU A 19 -6.30 -9.92 -17.70
C GLU A 19 -7.50 -9.39 -16.91
N HIS A 20 -8.00 -10.24 -16.01
CA HIS A 20 -8.97 -9.88 -15.00
C HIS A 20 -8.36 -8.74 -14.18
N LYS A 21 -8.63 -7.49 -14.59
CA LYS A 21 -8.12 -6.28 -13.96
C LYS A 21 -8.75 -6.19 -12.56
N VAL A 22 -8.09 -6.80 -11.58
CA VAL A 22 -8.46 -6.70 -10.17
C VAL A 22 -8.35 -5.23 -9.80
N THR A 23 -9.48 -4.54 -9.79
CA THR A 23 -9.54 -3.16 -9.33
C THR A 23 -9.40 -3.21 -7.82
N VAL A 24 -8.17 -3.12 -7.31
CA VAL A 24 -7.92 -3.10 -5.86
C VAL A 24 -8.50 -1.79 -5.33
N PRO A 25 -9.60 -1.84 -4.57
CA PRO A 25 -10.24 -0.62 -4.14
C PRO A 25 -9.43 0.02 -3.02
N ILE A 26 -9.41 1.34 -2.98
CA ILE A 26 -8.58 2.14 -2.05
C ILE A 26 -8.79 1.73 -0.58
N TYR A 27 -9.99 1.28 -0.23
CA TYR A 27 -10.29 0.80 1.12
C TYR A 27 -9.45 -0.43 1.53
N VAL A 28 -9.05 -1.29 0.59
CA VAL A 28 -8.19 -2.45 0.88
C VAL A 28 -6.81 -1.99 1.34
N CYS A 29 -6.23 -0.99 0.65
CA CYS A 29 -4.94 -0.41 1.05
C CYS A 29 -5.03 0.20 2.47
N LEU A 30 -6.13 0.91 2.77
CA LEU A 30 -6.34 1.50 4.10
C LEU A 30 -6.47 0.43 5.20
N ILE A 31 -7.19 -0.66 4.94
CA ILE A 31 -7.33 -1.77 5.90
C ILE A 31 -5.98 -2.47 6.11
N ILE A 32 -5.20 -2.68 5.05
CA ILE A 32 -3.86 -3.29 5.15
C ILE A 32 -2.94 -2.40 6.00
N ILE A 33 -2.90 -1.09 5.76
CA ILE A 33 -2.09 -0.15 6.55
C ILE A 33 -2.55 -0.12 8.01
N ALA A 34 -3.87 -0.07 8.25
CA ALA A 34 -4.42 -0.07 9.61
C ALA A 34 -4.11 -1.38 10.35
N GLY A 35 -4.21 -2.52 9.67
CA GLY A 35 -3.82 -3.82 10.21
C GLY A 35 -2.33 -3.89 10.52
N TYR A 36 -1.48 -3.33 9.65
CA TYR A 36 -0.04 -3.25 9.87
C TYR A 36 0.32 -2.40 11.09
N ILE A 37 -0.31 -1.23 11.24
CA ILE A 37 -0.15 -0.35 12.40
C ILE A 37 -0.63 -1.06 13.68
N SER A 38 -1.77 -1.74 13.63
CA SER A 38 -2.32 -2.45 14.80
C SER A 38 -1.41 -3.60 15.24
N GLY A 39 -0.85 -4.35 14.28
CA GLY A 39 0.13 -5.40 14.55
C GLY A 39 1.44 -4.85 15.15
N GLY A 40 1.95 -3.75 14.60
CA GLY A 40 3.09 -3.03 15.18
C GLY A 40 2.82 -2.51 16.58
N ALA A 41 1.64 -1.94 16.82
CA ALA A 41 1.23 -1.42 18.12
C ALA A 41 1.22 -2.51 19.19
N MET A 42 0.69 -3.70 18.88
CA MET A 42 0.73 -4.85 19.80
C MET A 42 2.18 -5.32 20.07
N LEU A 43 3.03 -5.34 19.05
CA LEU A 43 4.44 -5.73 19.20
C LEU A 43 5.18 -4.77 20.14
N PHE A 44 5.07 -3.46 19.91
CA PHE A 44 5.74 -2.44 20.73
C PHE A 44 5.13 -2.32 22.13
N GLN A 45 3.82 -2.52 22.28
CA GLN A 45 3.17 -2.59 23.58
C GLN A 45 3.76 -3.70 24.45
N ILE A 46 4.01 -4.89 23.90
CA ILE A 46 4.56 -6.02 24.68
C ILE A 46 6.05 -5.80 24.97
N TRP A 47 6.80 -5.20 24.06
CA TRP A 47 8.26 -5.07 24.19
C TRP A 47 8.74 -3.86 24.99
N GLU A 48 8.03 -2.75 24.88
CA GLU A 48 8.35 -1.49 25.56
C GLU A 48 7.39 -1.19 26.72
N GLU A 49 6.41 -2.06 26.96
CA GLU A 49 5.37 -1.89 27.99
C GLU A 49 4.61 -0.55 27.85
N TRP A 50 4.54 -0.03 26.63
CA TRP A 50 3.79 1.18 26.32
C TRP A 50 2.29 0.88 26.26
N ASP A 51 1.48 1.91 26.52
CA ASP A 51 0.05 1.82 26.28
C ASP A 51 -0.25 1.54 24.79
N TYR A 52 -1.35 0.85 24.50
CA TYR A 52 -1.74 0.52 23.12
C TYR A 52 -1.87 1.79 22.27
N VAL A 53 -2.46 2.85 22.83
CA VAL A 53 -2.64 4.12 22.13
C VAL A 53 -1.29 4.76 21.83
N ALA A 54 -0.36 4.78 22.80
CA ALA A 54 1.00 5.31 22.61
C ALA A 54 1.78 4.52 21.56
N SER A 55 1.68 3.20 21.58
CA SER A 55 2.33 2.30 20.61
C SER A 55 1.77 2.49 19.19
N SER A 56 0.45 2.64 19.07
CA SER A 56 -0.21 2.90 17.79
C SER A 56 0.15 4.29 17.22
N TYR A 57 0.26 5.30 18.09
CA TYR A 57 0.73 6.63 17.73
C TYR A 57 2.16 6.59 17.20
N PHE A 58 3.08 5.91 17.90
CA PHE A 58 4.46 5.72 17.44
C PHE A 58 4.50 5.06 16.05
N CYS A 59 3.77 3.96 15.87
CA CYS A 59 3.68 3.26 14.59
C CYS A 59 3.17 4.17 13.47
N PHE A 60 2.08 4.91 13.70
CA PHE A 60 1.50 5.81 12.71
C PHE A 60 2.46 6.95 12.34
N ILE A 61 2.98 7.69 13.32
CA ILE A 61 3.86 8.86 13.10
C ILE A 61 5.15 8.47 12.38
N THR A 62 5.68 7.28 12.68
CA THR A 62 6.92 6.80 12.06
C THR A 62 6.67 6.33 10.63
N LEU A 63 5.59 5.58 10.40
CA LEU A 63 5.20 5.12 9.05
C LEU A 63 4.73 6.25 8.14
N SER A 64 4.02 7.24 8.69
CA SER A 64 3.63 8.44 7.95
C SER A 64 4.81 9.37 7.69
N THR A 65 6.03 9.02 8.13
CA THR A 65 7.25 9.82 8.01
C THR A 65 7.16 11.21 8.66
N ILE A 66 6.23 11.40 9.61
CA ILE A 66 6.13 12.65 10.38
C ILE A 66 7.31 12.71 11.37
N GLY A 67 7.55 11.60 12.08
CA GLY A 67 8.77 11.37 12.85
C GLY A 67 9.05 12.40 13.94
N PHE A 68 8.08 12.72 14.81
CA PHE A 68 8.31 13.65 15.94
C PHE A 68 9.45 13.23 16.87
N GLY A 69 9.66 11.92 17.04
CA GLY A 69 10.76 11.38 17.86
C GLY A 69 10.58 11.58 19.37
N ASP A 70 9.36 11.88 19.81
CA ASP A 70 8.96 12.03 21.21
C ASP A 70 8.89 10.70 21.96
N ILE A 71 8.51 9.63 21.24
CA ILE A 71 8.47 8.25 21.75
C ILE A 71 9.37 7.41 20.84
N VAL A 72 10.39 6.77 21.40
CA VAL A 72 11.34 5.92 20.66
C VAL A 72 11.70 4.65 21.43
N PRO A 73 11.77 3.49 20.76
CA PRO A 73 12.12 2.22 21.41
C PRO A 73 13.59 2.23 21.83
N GLY A 74 13.92 1.47 22.87
CA GLY A 74 15.29 1.36 23.41
C GLY A 74 15.65 2.39 24.48
N THR A 75 14.70 3.25 24.90
CA THR A 75 14.93 4.30 25.91
C THR A 75 15.03 3.75 27.34
N TYR A 76 14.30 2.67 27.65
CA TYR A 76 14.25 2.09 29.00
C TYR A 76 14.98 0.73 29.04
N MET A 77 16.09 0.66 29.77
CA MET A 77 17.04 -0.46 29.80
C MET A 77 16.61 -1.65 30.69
N ASN A 78 15.32 -1.98 30.73
CA ASN A 78 14.79 -2.73 31.88
C ASN A 78 14.66 -4.24 31.68
N SER A 79 14.94 -4.80 30.49
CA SER A 79 14.69 -6.25 30.27
C SER A 79 15.38 -6.91 29.06
N TRP A 80 15.73 -6.17 28.00
CA TRP A 80 16.37 -6.69 26.79
C TRP A 80 17.44 -5.71 26.31
N ASP A 81 18.52 -6.21 25.72
CA ASP A 81 19.60 -5.37 25.21
C ASP A 81 19.02 -4.36 24.19
N SER A 82 19.27 -3.06 24.38
CA SER A 82 18.64 -1.99 23.59
C SER A 82 18.87 -2.16 22.08
N HIS A 83 19.96 -2.84 21.71
CA HIS A 83 20.33 -3.12 20.34
C HIS A 83 19.32 -4.01 19.60
N GLU A 84 18.78 -5.04 20.26
CA GLU A 84 17.84 -5.98 19.64
C GLU A 84 16.50 -5.31 19.32
N LYS A 85 16.00 -4.48 20.23
CA LYS A 85 14.76 -3.72 20.04
C LYS A 85 14.86 -2.73 18.87
N LEU A 86 16.00 -2.07 18.72
CA LEU A 86 16.26 -1.13 17.63
C LEU A 86 16.39 -1.83 16.26
N VAL A 87 17.07 -2.98 16.22
CA VAL A 87 17.19 -3.78 15.00
C VAL A 87 15.80 -4.23 14.55
N LEU A 88 14.98 -4.77 15.45
CA LEU A 88 13.63 -5.23 15.14
C LEU A 88 12.69 -4.07 14.76
N CYS A 89 12.82 -2.91 15.41
CA CYS A 89 12.14 -1.69 15.01
C CYS A 89 12.50 -1.31 13.56
N THR A 90 13.78 -1.32 13.23
CA THR A 90 14.27 -0.98 11.89
C THR A 90 13.77 -1.97 10.83
N LEU A 91 13.79 -3.27 11.14
CA LEU A 91 13.27 -4.31 10.25
C LEU A 91 11.76 -4.15 10.01
N TRP A 92 10.99 -3.88 11.06
CA TRP A 92 9.56 -3.60 10.95
C TRP A 92 9.31 -2.32 10.14
N LEU A 93 10.08 -1.26 10.35
CA LEU A 93 9.94 -0.03 9.56
C LEU A 93 10.26 -0.24 8.08
N ALA A 94 11.32 -0.98 7.77
CA ALA A 94 11.71 -1.28 6.39
C ALA A 94 10.59 -2.02 5.63
N PHE A 95 9.96 -3.01 6.28
CA PHE A 95 8.83 -3.73 5.71
C PHE A 95 7.59 -2.81 5.58
N GLY A 96 7.31 -2.00 6.59
CA GLY A 96 6.18 -1.07 6.60
C GLY A 96 6.29 0.02 5.52
N LEU A 97 7.47 0.56 5.28
CA LEU A 97 7.71 1.53 4.21
C LEU A 97 7.56 0.89 2.82
N SER A 98 7.99 -0.37 2.67
CA SER A 98 7.81 -1.13 1.43
C SER A 98 6.31 -1.36 1.14
N LEU A 99 5.55 -1.74 2.18
CA LEU A 99 4.11 -1.92 2.11
C LEU A 99 3.39 -0.61 1.78
N LEU A 100 3.79 0.49 2.44
CA LEU A 100 3.25 1.82 2.15
C LEU A 100 3.54 2.25 0.71
N ALA A 101 4.75 2.05 0.21
CA ALA A 101 5.09 2.38 -1.18
C ALA A 101 4.21 1.62 -2.18
N MET A 102 3.99 0.32 -1.94
CA MET A 102 3.07 -0.49 -2.75
C MET A 102 1.63 0.06 -2.68
N CYS A 103 1.13 0.34 -1.48
CA CYS A 103 -0.21 0.92 -1.29
C CYS A 103 -0.35 2.27 -1.99
N PHE A 104 0.67 3.13 -1.91
CA PHE A 104 0.69 4.42 -2.59
C PHE A 104 0.65 4.27 -4.10
N ASN A 105 1.37 3.31 -4.67
CA ASN A 105 1.33 3.03 -6.11
C ASN A 105 -0.08 2.64 -6.55
N LEU A 106 -0.74 1.73 -5.83
CA LEU A 106 -2.12 1.32 -6.11
C LEU A 106 -3.12 2.48 -5.99
N MET A 107 -2.99 3.30 -4.93
CA MET A 107 -3.84 4.48 -4.75
C MET A 107 -3.67 5.49 -5.88
N GLN A 108 -2.44 5.71 -6.35
CA GLN A 108 -2.17 6.63 -7.45
C GLN A 108 -2.85 6.20 -8.75
N GLU A 109 -2.90 4.90 -9.05
CA GLU A 109 -3.60 4.37 -10.23
C GLU A 109 -5.10 4.69 -10.18
N GLY A 110 -5.74 4.41 -9.04
CA GLY A 110 -7.16 4.70 -8.84
C GLY A 110 -7.47 6.20 -8.88
N VAL A 111 -6.62 7.03 -8.27
CA VAL A 111 -6.78 8.50 -8.28
C VAL A 111 -6.57 9.06 -9.68
N LYS A 112 -5.57 8.59 -10.44
CA LYS A 112 -5.35 9.03 -11.83
C LYS A 112 -6.57 8.74 -12.70
N GLU A 113 -7.19 7.59 -12.54
CA GLU A 113 -8.40 7.22 -13.29
C GLU A 113 -9.59 8.13 -12.93
N LYS A 114 -9.82 8.40 -11.64
CA LYS A 114 -10.87 9.34 -11.22
C LYS A 114 -10.58 10.78 -11.65
N CYS A 115 -9.33 11.24 -11.53
CA CYS A 115 -8.92 12.57 -12.00
C CYS A 115 -9.11 12.73 -13.51
N ARG A 116 -8.81 11.71 -14.31
CA ARG A 116 -9.07 11.73 -15.75
C ARG A 116 -10.56 11.86 -16.05
N LEU A 117 -11.41 11.11 -15.33
CA LEU A 117 -12.86 11.19 -15.48
C LEU A 117 -13.41 12.56 -15.05
N ILE A 118 -12.89 13.13 -13.97
CA ILE A 118 -13.26 14.48 -13.50
C ILE A 118 -12.79 15.53 -14.51
N GLY A 119 -11.56 15.43 -15.04
CA GLY A 119 -11.04 16.34 -16.07
C GLY A 119 -11.83 16.29 -17.37
N GLN A 120 -12.33 15.12 -17.77
CA GLN A 120 -13.25 14.97 -18.91
C GLN A 120 -14.63 15.59 -18.61
N LYS A 121 -15.20 15.34 -17.42
CA LYS A 121 -16.49 15.93 -17.00
C LYS A 121 -16.44 17.45 -16.87
N LEU A 122 -15.28 18.00 -16.49
CA LEU A 122 -15.04 19.44 -16.38
C LEU A 122 -14.65 20.09 -17.73
N GLY A 123 -14.57 19.33 -18.83
CA GLY A 123 -14.30 19.86 -20.16
C GLY A 123 -12.85 20.31 -20.41
N LEU A 124 -11.90 19.95 -19.54
CA LEU A 124 -10.48 20.31 -19.66
C LEU A 124 -9.68 19.41 -20.60
N LEU A 125 -10.16 18.19 -20.86
CA LEU A 125 -9.58 17.27 -21.84
C LEU A 125 -10.35 17.36 -23.15
N LYS A 126 -9.87 18.20 -24.07
CA LYS A 126 -10.32 18.23 -25.45
C LYS A 126 -9.98 16.87 -26.08
N SER A 127 -11.00 16.11 -26.48
CA SER A 127 -10.80 14.98 -27.39
C SER A 127 -10.26 15.56 -28.69
N GLU A 128 -8.99 15.32 -28.99
CA GLU A 128 -8.46 15.46 -30.33
C GLU A 128 -9.05 14.33 -31.17
N ASN A 129 -10.32 14.49 -31.54
CA ASN A 129 -10.96 13.71 -32.58
C ASN A 129 -11.39 14.71 -33.64
N GLY A 130 -10.61 14.75 -34.71
CA GLY A 130 -10.79 15.59 -35.88
C GLY A 130 -9.45 15.70 -36.59
N SER A 131 -9.26 15.23 -37.81
CA SER A 131 -10.19 14.69 -38.80
C SER A 131 -9.35 14.21 -39.99
N MET A 132 -9.95 13.31 -40.76
CA MET A 132 -9.66 13.02 -42.17
C MET A 132 -9.10 14.19 -42.98
#